data_AF-A0A6P6G9T4-F1
#
_entry.id   AF-A0A6P6G9T4-F1
#
_cell.length_a   1.000
_cell.length_b   1.000
_cell.length_c   1.000
_cell.angle_alpha   90.00
_cell.angle_beta   90.00
_cell.angle_gamma   90.00
#
_symmetry.space_group_name_H-M   'P 1'
#
loop_
_entity.id
_entity.type
_entity.pdbx_description
1 polymer ?
#
loop_
_entity_poly.entity_id
_entity_poly.type
_entity_poly.pdbx_seq_one_letter_code
_entity_poly.pdbx_strand_id
1 'polypeptide(L)'
;MIQTLDGMFAKSNSTARQSTIGALMNTRMTGGSVRDHCLKMMAHISTAEVMGAKLEQEMKRDMILESLPNSFSQFKMNYNMNKLKLTPVELMHKLESAERSLGKQESAYHAESSSKPKGKPKGGKKNKK
;
A
#
# COMPACT_ATOMS: atom_id res chain seq x y z
N MET A 1 -20.59 44.94 -1.50
CA MET A 1 -19.22 44.40 -1.43
C MET A 1 -19.04 43.52 -2.66
N ILE A 2 -18.39 44.01 -3.72
CA ILE A 2 -18.24 43.28 -4.99
C ILE A 2 -16.94 42.48 -4.92
N GLN A 3 -17.03 41.16 -4.94
CA GLN A 3 -15.87 40.32 -5.19
C GLN A 3 -15.51 40.45 -6.67
N THR A 4 -14.25 40.73 -7.00
CA THR A 4 -13.78 40.83 -8.39
C THR A 4 -13.63 39.43 -9.01
N LEU A 5 -13.83 39.32 -10.32
CA LEU A 5 -13.67 38.06 -11.07
C LEU A 5 -12.30 37.43 -10.82
N ASP A 6 -11.23 38.23 -10.86
CA ASP A 6 -9.86 37.79 -10.56
C ASP A 6 -9.73 37.17 -9.15
N GLY A 7 -10.32 37.83 -8.14
CA GLY A 7 -10.36 37.32 -6.77
C GLY A 7 -11.16 36.01 -6.63
N MET A 8 -12.24 35.84 -7.40
CA MET A 8 -13.01 34.59 -7.44
C MET A 8 -12.22 33.45 -8.07
N PHE A 9 -11.50 33.71 -9.18
CA PHE A 9 -10.62 32.73 -9.84
C PHE A 9 -9.45 32.31 -8.95
N ALA A 10 -8.75 33.27 -8.34
CA ALA A 10 -7.65 32.99 -7.42
C ALA A 10 -8.11 32.17 -6.21
N LYS A 11 -9.26 32.52 -5.62
CA LYS A 11 -9.85 31.77 -4.49
C LYS A 11 -10.26 30.36 -4.90
N SER A 12 -10.94 30.21 -6.04
CA SER A 12 -11.36 28.90 -6.57
C SER A 12 -10.16 27.99 -6.82
N ASN A 13 -9.09 28.53 -7.42
CA ASN A 13 -7.85 27.78 -7.66
C ASN A 13 -7.17 27.35 -6.35
N SER A 14 -7.14 28.23 -5.34
CA SER A 14 -6.63 27.89 -4.01
C SER A 14 -7.43 26.74 -3.37
N THR A 15 -8.76 26.80 -3.44
CA THR A 15 -9.64 25.74 -2.91
C THR A 15 -9.46 24.42 -3.67
N ALA A 16 -9.33 24.46 -5.00
CA ALA A 16 -9.09 23.27 -5.81
C ALA A 16 -7.74 22.61 -5.47
N ARG A 17 -6.69 23.42 -5.28
CA ARG A 17 -5.37 22.94 -4.85
C ARG A 17 -5.43 22.33 -3.45
N GLN A 18 -6.09 22.99 -2.50
CA GLN A 18 -6.26 22.48 -1.14
C GLN A 18 -7.03 21.17 -1.10
N SER A 19 -8.11 21.07 -1.90
CA SER A 19 -8.89 19.83 -2.03
C SER A 19 -8.05 18.69 -2.59
N THR A 20 -7.24 18.96 -3.62
CA THR A 20 -6.35 17.96 -4.23
C THR A 20 -5.27 17.48 -3.26
N ILE A 21 -4.63 18.40 -2.52
CA ILE A 21 -3.65 18.03 -1.48
C ILE A 21 -4.35 17.23 -0.36
N GLY A 22 -5.55 17.63 0.05
CA GLY A 22 -6.34 16.91 1.04
C GLY A 22 -6.67 15.48 0.58
N ALA A 23 -7.11 15.30 -0.66
CA ALA A 23 -7.38 13.98 -1.23
C ALA A 23 -6.12 13.11 -1.28
N LEU A 24 -4.99 13.68 -1.70
CA LEU A 24 -3.69 13.00 -1.73
C LEU A 24 -3.27 12.51 -0.33
N MET A 25 -3.34 13.38 0.68
CA MET A 25 -2.94 13.06 2.05
C MET A 25 -3.87 12.06 2.75
N ASN A 26 -5.14 12.00 2.36
CA ASN A 26 -6.12 11.08 2.94
C ASN A 26 -6.29 9.78 2.13
N THR A 27 -5.65 9.66 0.97
CA THR A 27 -5.73 8.44 0.17
C THR A 27 -5.02 7.31 0.93
N ARG A 28 -5.75 6.22 1.17
CA ARG A 28 -5.25 4.99 1.80
C ARG A 28 -5.68 3.81 0.94
N MET A 29 -4.85 2.78 0.90
CA MET A 29 -5.20 1.52 0.27
C MET A 29 -6.16 0.76 1.19
N THR A 30 -7.40 0.57 0.74
CA THR A 30 -8.45 -0.13 1.51
C THR A 30 -8.75 -1.53 0.98
N GLY A 31 -8.00 -2.00 -0.04
CA GLY A 31 -8.15 -3.29 -0.70
C GLY A 31 -7.63 -3.25 -2.14
N GLY A 32 -7.79 -4.35 -2.87
CA GLY A 32 -7.34 -4.48 -4.26
C GLY A 32 -5.82 -4.66 -4.39
N SER A 33 -5.31 -4.44 -5.60
CA SER A 33 -3.90 -4.60 -5.95
C SER A 33 -3.07 -3.38 -5.54
N VAL A 34 -1.89 -3.63 -4.96
CA VAL A 34 -0.92 -2.57 -4.63
C VAL A 34 -0.48 -1.79 -5.87
N ARG A 35 -0.48 -2.43 -7.05
CA ARG A 35 -0.15 -1.79 -8.33
C ARG A 35 -1.15 -0.68 -8.67
N ASP A 36 -2.44 -1.00 -8.60
CA ASP A 36 -3.52 -0.07 -8.93
C ASP A 36 -3.52 1.11 -7.96
N HIS A 37 -3.29 0.83 -6.67
CA HIS A 37 -3.14 1.85 -5.66
C HIS A 37 -1.94 2.77 -5.93
N CYS A 38 -0.77 2.22 -6.29
CA CYS A 38 0.41 3.03 -6.64
C CYS A 38 0.16 3.91 -7.86
N LEU A 39 -0.49 3.39 -8.90
CA LEU A 39 -0.89 4.18 -10.09
C LEU A 39 -1.83 5.33 -9.71
N LYS A 40 -2.80 5.08 -8.85
CA LYS A 40 -3.70 6.12 -8.33
C LYS A 40 -2.94 7.21 -7.55
N MET A 41 -2.01 6.82 -6.68
CA MET A 41 -1.17 7.77 -5.94
C MET A 41 -0.30 8.61 -6.88
N MET A 42 0.33 8.00 -7.89
CA MET A 42 1.11 8.70 -8.90
C MET A 42 0.26 9.69 -9.71
N ALA A 43 -0.98 9.33 -10.05
CA ALA A 43 -1.91 10.25 -10.71
C ALA A 43 -2.26 11.46 -9.82
N HIS A 44 -2.53 11.25 -8.52
CA HIS A 44 -2.77 12.36 -7.59
C HIS A 44 -1.56 13.27 -7.40
N ILE A 45 -0.36 12.70 -7.31
CA ILE A 45 0.90 13.45 -7.24
C ILE A 45 1.09 14.30 -8.50
N SER A 46 0.91 13.71 -9.69
CA SER A 46 1.02 14.43 -10.96
C SER A 46 0.03 15.58 -11.05
N THR A 47 -1.24 15.37 -10.66
CA THR A 47 -2.25 16.42 -10.61
C THR A 47 -1.87 17.54 -9.63
N ALA A 48 -1.33 17.20 -8.46
CA ALA A 48 -0.87 18.20 -7.50
C ALA A 48 0.27 19.06 -8.07
N GLU A 49 1.22 18.45 -8.78
CA GLU A 49 2.32 19.19 -9.44
C GLU A 49 1.80 20.11 -10.55
N VAL A 50 0.84 19.66 -11.36
CA VAL A 50 0.17 20.51 -12.37
C VAL A 50 -0.55 21.71 -11.71
N MET A 51 -1.07 21.54 -10.49
CA MET A 51 -1.65 22.62 -9.68
C MET A 51 -0.61 23.48 -8.94
N GLY A 52 0.68 23.32 -9.25
CA GLY A 52 1.77 24.12 -8.73
C GLY A 52 2.36 23.64 -7.40
N ALA A 53 2.03 22.43 -6.95
CA ALA A 53 2.72 21.83 -5.80
C ALA A 53 4.16 21.47 -6.18
N LYS A 54 5.12 21.78 -5.31
CA LYS A 54 6.52 21.40 -5.45
C LYS A 54 6.77 20.18 -4.57
N LEU A 55 6.68 18.99 -5.16
CA LEU A 55 6.86 17.73 -4.44
C LEU A 55 8.23 17.15 -4.77
N GLU A 56 9.12 17.09 -3.77
CA GLU A 56 10.41 16.44 -3.93
C GLU A 56 10.25 14.93 -4.14
N GLN A 57 11.22 14.31 -4.81
CA GLN A 57 11.17 12.88 -5.12
C GLN A 57 11.05 11.99 -3.87
N GLU A 58 11.65 12.42 -2.76
CA GLU A 58 11.50 11.75 -1.47
C GLU A 58 10.07 11.81 -0.97
N MET A 59 9.48 13.00 -0.94
CA MET A 59 8.10 13.21 -0.52
C MET A 59 7.11 12.36 -1.33
N LYS A 60 7.32 12.22 -2.65
CA LYS A 60 6.47 11.37 -3.51
C LYS A 60 6.48 9.91 -3.06
N ARG A 61 7.65 9.39 -2.67
CA ARG A 61 7.80 8.01 -2.19
C ARG A 61 7.18 7.84 -0.82
N ASP A 62 7.42 8.79 0.07
CA ASP A 62 6.89 8.75 1.43
C ASP A 62 5.36 8.77 1.41
N MET A 63 4.75 9.58 0.54
CA MET A 63 3.30 9.57 0.34
C MET A 63 2.78 8.20 -0.11
N ILE A 64 3.46 7.56 -1.07
CA ILE A 64 3.09 6.21 -1.52
C ILE A 64 3.22 5.23 -0.35
N LEU A 65 4.35 5.23 0.36
CA LEU A 65 4.59 4.32 1.48
C LEU A 65 3.60 4.51 2.64
N GLU A 66 3.30 5.76 3.01
CA GLU A 66 2.35 6.08 4.09
C GLU A 66 0.91 5.73 3.74
N SER A 67 0.57 5.71 2.46
CA SER A 67 -0.77 5.31 2.01
C SER A 67 -1.04 3.81 2.07
N LEU A 68 0.01 2.97 2.27
CA LEU A 68 -0.10 1.51 2.32
C LEU A 68 -0.56 1.00 3.69
N PRO A 69 -1.28 -0.13 3.72
CA PRO A 69 -1.76 -0.74 4.95
C PRO A 69 -0.63 -1.40 5.74
N ASN A 70 -0.90 -1.71 7.01
CA ASN A 70 0.09 -2.26 7.94
C ASN A 70 0.64 -3.64 7.54
N SER A 71 -0.04 -4.36 6.64
CA SER A 71 0.48 -5.61 6.05
C SER A 71 1.81 -5.40 5.30
N PHE A 72 2.12 -4.18 4.86
CA PHE A 72 3.39 -3.82 4.23
C PHE A 72 4.44 -3.31 5.24
N SER A 73 4.22 -3.39 6.55
CA SER A 73 5.14 -2.87 7.58
C SER A 73 6.58 -3.41 7.44
N GLN A 74 6.74 -4.70 7.17
CA GLN A 74 8.06 -5.31 6.93
C GLN A 74 8.76 -4.70 5.72
N PHE A 75 8.02 -4.40 4.65
CA PHE A 75 8.56 -3.71 3.47
C PHE A 75 9.01 -2.29 3.81
N LYS A 76 8.18 -1.53 4.54
CA LYS A 76 8.51 -0.15 4.97
C LYS A 76 9.80 -0.13 5.81
N MET A 77 9.93 -1.05 6.76
CA MET A 77 11.14 -1.19 7.59
C MET A 77 12.38 -1.47 6.73
N ASN A 78 12.29 -2.42 5.80
CA ASN A 78 13.39 -2.75 4.91
C ASN A 78 13.78 -1.59 3.98
N TYR A 79 12.79 -0.87 3.44
CA TYR A 79 13.04 0.30 2.59
C TYR A 79 13.80 1.40 3.36
N ASN A 80 13.35 1.72 4.58
CA ASN A 80 13.97 2.72 5.44
C ASN A 80 15.40 2.34 5.84
N MET A 81 15.62 1.07 6.21
CA MET A 81 16.94 0.58 6.63
C MET A 81 17.97 0.61 5.50
N ASN A 82 17.56 0.25 4.28
CA ASN A 82 18.47 0.17 3.14
C ASN A 82 18.64 1.52 2.42
N LYS A 83 18.01 2.60 2.89
CA LYS A 83 18.07 3.95 2.31
C LYS A 83 17.86 3.94 0.78
N LEU A 84 16.91 3.14 0.31
CA LEU A 84 16.71 2.90 -1.11
C LEU A 84 16.19 4.18 -1.79
N LYS A 85 16.97 4.75 -2.70
CA LYS A 85 16.55 5.89 -3.53
C LYS A 85 15.89 5.40 -4.81
N LEU A 86 14.67 4.89 -4.69
CA LEU A 86 13.91 4.37 -5.83
C LEU A 86 13.22 5.50 -6.59
N THR A 87 12.85 5.28 -7.84
CA THR A 87 11.80 6.05 -8.50
C THR A 87 10.42 5.54 -8.06
N PRO A 88 9.33 6.31 -8.23
CA PRO A 88 7.97 5.83 -7.94
C PRO A 88 7.61 4.53 -8.68
N VAL A 89 8.10 4.35 -9.91
CA VAL A 89 7.88 3.14 -10.72
C VAL A 89 8.64 1.94 -10.16
N GLU A 90 9.91 2.10 -9.78
CA GLU A 90 10.68 1.02 -9.15
C GLU A 90 10.11 0.64 -7.78
N LEU A 91 9.64 1.63 -7.02
CA LEU A 91 8.94 1.40 -5.76
C LEU A 91 7.69 0.55 -5.97
N MET A 92 6.86 0.87 -6.97
CA MET A 92 5.68 0.08 -7.34
C MET A 92 6.05 -1.37 -7.65
N HIS A 93 7.07 -1.62 -8.49
CA HIS A 93 7.48 -2.98 -8.84
C HIS A 93 7.96 -3.79 -7.64
N LYS A 94 8.70 -3.15 -6.71
CA LYS A 94 9.11 -3.82 -5.47
C LYS A 94 7.93 -4.11 -4.54
N LEU A 95 6.95 -3.20 -4.46
CA LEU A 95 5.71 -3.41 -3.71
C LEU A 95 4.88 -4.56 -4.29
N GLU A 96 4.76 -4.66 -5.62
CA GLU A 96 4.10 -5.80 -6.28
C GLU A 96 4.79 -7.13 -5.95
N SER A 97 6.12 -7.15 -5.85
CA SER A 97 6.86 -8.35 -5.43
C SER A 97 6.61 -8.70 -3.95
N ALA A 98 6.49 -7.68 -3.09
CA ALA A 98 6.18 -7.86 -1.68
C ALA A 98 4.76 -8.41 -1.49
N GLU A 99 3.77 -7.87 -2.21
CA GLU A 99 2.38 -8.34 -2.17
C GLU A 99 2.25 -9.83 -2.53
N ARG A 100 2.92 -10.28 -3.59
CA ARG A 100 2.96 -11.72 -3.96
C ARG A 100 3.59 -12.59 -2.87
N SER A 101 4.51 -12.04 -2.08
CA SER A 101 5.18 -12.78 -1.01
C SER A 101 4.30 -12.87 0.25
N LEU A 102 3.51 -11.82 0.52
CA LEU A 102 2.51 -11.80 1.59
C LEU A 102 1.42 -12.87 1.34
N GLY A 103 0.89 -12.96 0.12
CA GLY A 103 -0.11 -13.99 -0.21
C GLY A 103 0.39 -15.43 -0.07
N LYS A 104 1.70 -15.68 -0.31
CA LYS A 104 2.32 -16.99 -0.07
C LYS A 104 2.40 -17.33 1.42
N GLN A 105 2.75 -16.37 2.26
CA GLN A 105 2.79 -16.55 3.72
C GLN A 105 1.42 -16.94 4.27
N GLU A 106 0.36 -16.23 3.88
CA GLU A 106 -1.01 -16.51 4.33
C GLU A 106 -1.51 -17.92 3.94
N SER A 107 -1.12 -18.40 2.76
CA SER A 107 -1.41 -19.76 2.31
C SER A 107 -0.61 -20.85 3.03
N ALA A 108 0.62 -20.55 3.46
CA ALA A 108 1.46 -21.49 4.20
C ALA A 108 0.92 -21.72 5.63
N TYR A 109 0.42 -20.68 6.30
CA TYR A 109 -0.20 -20.80 7.62
C TYR A 109 -1.50 -21.62 7.61
N HIS A 110 -2.26 -21.59 6.50
CA HIS A 110 -3.46 -22.41 6.34
C HIS A 110 -3.15 -23.88 6.02
N ALA A 111 -2.01 -24.18 5.37
CA ALA A 111 -1.62 -25.55 5.06
C ALA A 111 -1.11 -26.32 6.30
N GLU A 112 -0.47 -25.63 7.25
CA GLU A 112 0.18 -26.29 8.40
C GLU A 112 -0.79 -26.68 9.54
N SER A 113 -2.02 -26.14 9.55
CA SER A 113 -3.06 -26.48 10.55
C SER A 113 -3.76 -27.83 10.33
N SER A 114 -3.34 -28.63 9.34
CA SER A 114 -3.92 -29.96 9.07
C SER A 114 -3.01 -31.14 9.40
N SER A 115 -2.09 -30.98 10.35
CA SER A 115 -1.36 -32.12 10.93
C SER A 115 -2.22 -32.82 11.99
N LYS A 116 -3.29 -33.52 11.59
CA LYS A 116 -3.93 -34.53 12.45
C LYS A 116 -2.89 -35.62 12.75
N PRO A 117 -2.52 -35.88 14.03
CA PRO A 117 -1.70 -37.04 14.34
C PRO A 117 -2.49 -38.30 13.97
N LYS A 118 -1.94 -39.08 13.03
CA LYS A 118 -2.48 -40.35 12.58
C LYS A 118 -2.47 -41.32 13.76
N GLY A 119 -3.60 -41.42 14.46
CA GLY A 119 -3.80 -42.36 15.56
C GLY A 119 -3.51 -43.78 15.08
N LYS A 120 -2.54 -44.44 15.73
CA LYS A 120 -2.30 -45.87 15.56
C LYS A 120 -3.55 -46.64 15.99
N PRO A 121 -4.16 -47.50 15.16
CA PRO A 121 -5.18 -48.41 15.66
C PRO A 121 -4.51 -49.43 16.58
N LYS A 122 -5.01 -49.48 17.82
CA LYS A 122 -4.62 -50.45 18.85
C LYS A 122 -5.10 -51.83 18.39
N GLY A 123 -4.19 -52.63 17.84
CA GLY A 123 -4.47 -53.99 17.41
C GLY A 123 -4.75 -54.89 18.62
N GLY A 124 -6.02 -55.20 18.86
CA GLY A 124 -6.42 -56.32 19.69
C GLY A 124 -6.14 -57.64 18.96
N LYS A 125 -5.55 -58.61 19.66
CA LYS A 125 -5.62 -60.01 19.24
C LYS A 125 -5.96 -60.90 20.42
N LYS A 126 -6.99 -61.72 20.17
CA LYS A 126 -7.79 -62.55 21.06
C LYS A 126 -7.04 -63.80 21.55
N ASN A 127 -7.52 -64.33 22.68
CA ASN A 127 -7.30 -65.67 23.24
C ASN A 127 -7.16 -66.82 22.22
N LYS A 128 -6.32 -67.81 22.57
CA LYS A 128 -6.55 -69.26 22.42
C LYS A 128 -5.59 -69.97 23.40
N LYS A 129 -6.14 -70.54 24.48
CA LYS A 129 -6.49 -71.96 24.70
C LYS A 129 -5.29 -72.76 25.18
#